data_AF-A0A3E1DGC3-F1
#
_entry.id   AF-A0A3E1DGC3-F1
#
_cell.length_a   1.000
_cell.length_b   1.000
_cell.length_c   1.000
_cell.angle_alpha   90.00
_cell.angle_beta   90.00
_cell.angle_gamma   90.00
#
_symmetry.space_group_name_H-M   'P 1'
#
loop_
_entity.id
_entity.type
_entity.pdbx_description
1 polymer ?
#
loop_
_entity_poly.entity_id
_entity_poly.type
_entity_poly.pdbx_seq_one_letter_code
_entity_poly.pdbx_strand_id
1 'polypeptide(L)'
;MFKFPVVYLIAVLCTILVNTAQAGQRAFVASNGNDANSCIPLSPCRSFAKAVTVVDPNGEVVVLDSAGYGSVTLTQSISLTAAPGVYAGITVFPGTNGVTIATPGVSVVLRGLTINSQDGDAGILMTAGANGAKLSIENCVISNFSIITSSVNQYGVLIQAAATVRMVNTLIRDNDIGIQLQAGATADISKSKFFGNSTYGIVAYNYINGTTTTAAVSDTIVSQGGGVGIFAIVDSASSAIARAEIVRSVVSNYNEGIRTESQNGSASVSIRKSMVTGSSNYGLGQFGIGATMTSYGNNTLSNNSSNLLGILTTASPL
;
A
#
# COMPACT_ATOMS: atom_id res chain seq x y z
N MET A 1 -39.61 -36.28 -65.05
CA MET A 1 -40.19 -35.26 -64.14
C MET A 1 -40.51 -36.00 -62.85
N PHE A 2 -39.82 -35.82 -61.73
CA PHE A 2 -39.78 -34.67 -60.80
C PHE A 2 -38.37 -34.61 -60.15
N LYS A 3 -37.53 -33.58 -60.35
CA LYS A 3 -37.38 -32.26 -59.66
C LYS A 3 -37.01 -32.29 -58.15
N PHE A 4 -35.70 -32.39 -57.92
CA PHE A 4 -34.75 -31.83 -56.92
C PHE A 4 -34.96 -31.82 -55.38
N PRO A 5 -33.86 -31.99 -54.60
CA PRO A 5 -33.82 -32.14 -53.14
C PRO A 5 -33.46 -30.84 -52.41
N VAL A 6 -34.17 -30.50 -51.33
CA VAL A 6 -33.83 -29.35 -50.45
C VAL A 6 -34.23 -29.67 -49.01
N VAL A 7 -33.50 -30.57 -48.34
CA VAL A 7 -33.54 -30.69 -46.88
C VAL A 7 -32.11 -30.89 -46.37
N TYR A 8 -31.25 -29.94 -46.71
CA TYR A 8 -29.85 -29.89 -46.28
C TYR A 8 -29.46 -28.43 -46.03
N LEU A 9 -30.20 -27.70 -45.18
CA LEU A 9 -29.78 -26.33 -44.83
C LEU A 9 -30.40 -25.72 -43.56
N ILE A 10 -30.83 -26.48 -42.55
CA ILE A 10 -31.22 -25.88 -41.25
C ILE A 10 -30.81 -26.78 -40.06
N ALA A 11 -29.69 -27.49 -40.18
CA ALA A 11 -28.89 -27.77 -39.00
C ALA A 11 -27.96 -26.56 -38.86
N VAL A 12 -28.52 -25.48 -38.30
CA VAL A 12 -27.78 -24.34 -37.79
C VAL A 12 -26.75 -24.94 -36.85
N LEU A 13 -25.56 -25.12 -37.40
CA LEU A 13 -24.32 -25.27 -36.68
C LEU A 13 -24.18 -23.96 -35.92
N CYS A 14 -24.89 -23.87 -34.79
CA CYS A 14 -24.48 -23.08 -33.65
C CYS A 14 -23.12 -23.63 -33.24
N THR A 15 -22.09 -23.32 -34.03
CA THR A 15 -20.78 -23.04 -33.48
C THR A 15 -21.01 -21.84 -32.59
N ILE A 16 -21.48 -22.13 -31.37
CA ILE A 16 -21.07 -21.38 -30.21
C ILE A 16 -19.56 -21.47 -30.32
N LEU A 17 -18.94 -20.43 -30.88
CA LEU A 17 -17.57 -20.10 -30.55
C LEU A 17 -17.64 -19.84 -29.06
N VAL A 18 -17.57 -20.93 -28.29
CA VAL A 18 -17.12 -20.89 -26.92
C VAL A 18 -15.69 -20.42 -27.10
N ASN A 19 -15.51 -19.10 -27.14
CA ASN A 19 -14.24 -18.53 -26.73
C ASN A 19 -14.14 -19.03 -25.30
N THR A 20 -13.50 -20.19 -25.12
CA THR A 20 -12.92 -20.51 -23.83
C THR A 20 -12.18 -19.24 -23.49
N ALA A 21 -12.60 -18.57 -22.41
CA ALA A 21 -11.79 -17.54 -21.81
C ALA A 21 -10.51 -18.29 -21.45
N GLN A 22 -9.56 -18.31 -22.37
CA GLN A 22 -8.24 -18.86 -22.14
C GLN A 22 -7.64 -17.85 -21.18
N ALA A 23 -7.83 -18.15 -19.91
CA ALA A 23 -7.07 -17.50 -18.89
C ALA A 23 -5.61 -17.66 -19.29
N GLY A 24 -4.96 -16.51 -19.44
CA GLY A 24 -3.62 -16.41 -19.96
C GLY A 24 -2.68 -16.04 -18.82
N GLN A 25 -1.44 -16.50 -18.92
CA GLN A 25 -0.41 -16.07 -17.97
C GLN A 25 -0.19 -14.55 -17.97
N ARG A 26 -0.55 -13.88 -19.08
CA ARG A 26 -0.55 -12.43 -19.20
C ARG A 26 -1.86 -11.91 -19.78
N ALA A 27 -2.38 -10.85 -19.20
CA ALA A 27 -3.42 -10.00 -19.77
C ALA A 27 -2.87 -8.60 -20.03
N PHE A 28 -3.47 -7.87 -20.96
CA PHE A 28 -2.98 -6.56 -21.41
C PHE A 28 -4.10 -5.52 -21.35
N VAL A 29 -3.76 -4.32 -20.88
CA VAL A 29 -4.66 -3.16 -20.90
C VAL A 29 -4.07 -2.02 -21.73
N ALA A 30 -4.93 -1.30 -22.44
CA ALA A 30 -4.54 -0.15 -23.26
C ALA A 30 -5.63 0.93 -23.29
N SER A 31 -5.24 2.17 -23.57
CA SER A 31 -6.11 3.35 -23.65
C SER A 31 -7.18 3.19 -24.73
N ASN A 32 -6.85 2.55 -25.84
CA ASN A 32 -7.77 2.22 -26.93
C ASN A 32 -8.35 0.79 -26.82
N GLY A 33 -8.15 0.12 -25.68
CA GLY A 33 -8.68 -1.22 -25.43
C GLY A 33 -10.21 -1.25 -25.29
N ASN A 34 -10.76 -2.46 -25.22
CA ASN A 34 -12.19 -2.71 -25.03
C ASN A 34 -12.39 -3.90 -24.09
N ASP A 35 -13.25 -3.77 -23.07
CA ASP A 35 -13.50 -4.82 -22.09
C ASP A 35 -14.30 -6.02 -22.63
N ALA A 36 -14.79 -5.93 -23.88
CA ALA A 36 -15.29 -7.08 -24.63
C ALA A 36 -14.17 -7.95 -25.23
N ASN A 37 -12.92 -7.48 -25.23
CA ASN A 37 -11.79 -8.22 -25.78
C ASN A 37 -11.34 -9.36 -24.85
N SER A 38 -10.50 -10.25 -25.40
CA SER A 38 -9.84 -11.33 -24.65
C SER A 38 -8.59 -10.88 -23.86
N CYS A 39 -8.32 -9.57 -23.80
CA CYS A 39 -7.18 -8.96 -23.12
C CYS A 39 -5.79 -9.48 -23.57
N ILE A 40 -5.64 -9.88 -24.84
CA ILE A 40 -4.34 -10.26 -25.43
C ILE A 40 -3.65 -9.04 -26.06
N PRO A 41 -2.35 -9.09 -26.42
CA PRO A 41 -1.64 -7.92 -26.95
C PRO A 41 -2.29 -7.25 -28.16
N LEU A 42 -2.91 -8.04 -29.05
CA LEU A 42 -3.58 -7.54 -30.27
C LEU A 42 -5.04 -7.08 -30.02
N SER A 43 -5.61 -7.42 -28.88
CA SER A 43 -6.96 -6.99 -28.46
C SER A 43 -6.96 -6.77 -26.94
N PRO A 44 -6.30 -5.68 -26.47
CA PRO A 44 -6.18 -5.40 -25.05
C PRO A 44 -7.51 -4.99 -24.44
N CYS A 45 -7.66 -5.20 -23.14
CA CYS A 45 -8.80 -4.71 -22.38
C CYS A 45 -8.67 -3.23 -22.06
N ARG A 46 -9.78 -2.57 -21.73
CA ARG A 46 -9.78 -1.15 -21.37
C ARG A 46 -9.46 -0.93 -19.91
N SER A 47 -9.95 -1.80 -19.03
CA SER A 47 -9.88 -1.63 -17.57
C SER A 47 -9.08 -2.73 -16.88
N PHE A 48 -8.51 -2.40 -15.71
CA PHE A 48 -7.96 -3.41 -14.81
C PHE A 48 -9.03 -4.39 -14.34
N ALA A 49 -10.23 -3.87 -14.02
CA ALA A 49 -11.36 -4.68 -13.55
C ALA A 49 -11.68 -5.84 -14.50
N LYS A 50 -11.61 -5.62 -15.82
CA LYS A 50 -11.79 -6.71 -16.78
C LYS A 50 -10.56 -7.62 -16.87
N ALA A 51 -9.37 -7.06 -16.99
CA ALA A 51 -8.14 -7.83 -17.22
C ALA A 51 -7.85 -8.85 -16.10
N VAL A 52 -8.13 -8.50 -14.84
CA VAL A 52 -7.91 -9.41 -13.71
C VAL A 52 -8.83 -10.63 -13.69
N THR A 53 -9.95 -10.60 -14.42
CA THR A 53 -10.88 -11.75 -14.51
C THR A 53 -10.43 -12.81 -15.52
N VAL A 54 -9.48 -12.48 -16.39
CA VAL A 54 -9.01 -13.37 -17.47
C VAL A 54 -7.52 -13.72 -17.35
N VAL A 55 -6.85 -13.24 -16.31
CA VAL A 55 -5.45 -13.60 -16.03
C VAL A 55 -5.42 -14.83 -15.13
N ASP A 56 -4.50 -15.76 -15.40
CA ASP A 56 -4.28 -16.92 -14.54
C ASP A 56 -3.82 -16.52 -13.13
N PRO A 57 -4.11 -17.32 -12.10
CA PRO A 57 -3.47 -17.18 -10.80
C PRO A 57 -1.94 -17.19 -10.93
N ASN A 58 -1.28 -16.27 -10.24
CA ASN A 58 0.14 -15.94 -10.34
C ASN A 58 0.57 -15.32 -11.68
N GLY A 59 -0.38 -14.89 -12.51
CA GLY A 59 -0.13 -14.19 -13.76
C GLY A 59 0.10 -12.68 -13.59
N GLU A 60 0.16 -12.00 -14.73
CA GLU A 60 0.51 -10.57 -14.83
C GLU A 60 -0.47 -9.81 -15.73
N VAL A 61 -0.93 -8.64 -15.28
CA VAL A 61 -1.61 -7.65 -16.12
C VAL A 61 -0.61 -6.56 -16.49
N VAL A 62 -0.38 -6.38 -17.78
CA VAL A 62 0.59 -5.45 -18.33
C VAL A 62 -0.13 -4.24 -18.93
N VAL A 63 0.30 -3.05 -18.54
CA VAL A 63 -0.17 -1.77 -19.09
C VAL A 63 0.64 -1.41 -20.34
N LEU A 64 -0.02 -1.26 -21.48
CA LEU A 64 0.63 -1.02 -22.78
C LEU A 64 0.93 0.45 -23.07
N ASP A 65 0.09 1.37 -22.59
CA ASP A 65 0.19 2.81 -22.87
C ASP A 65 -0.28 3.66 -21.68
N SER A 66 -0.26 4.98 -21.81
CA SER A 66 -0.61 5.89 -20.71
C SER A 66 -2.10 6.20 -20.71
N ALA A 67 -2.82 5.85 -19.64
CA ALA A 67 -4.23 6.20 -19.43
C ALA A 67 -4.69 6.00 -17.98
N GLY A 68 -5.96 6.32 -17.70
CA GLY A 68 -6.67 5.83 -16.53
C GLY A 68 -7.30 4.46 -16.80
N TYR A 69 -7.05 3.48 -15.92
CA TYR A 69 -7.48 2.08 -16.05
C TYR A 69 -8.54 1.66 -15.03
N GLY A 70 -8.90 2.56 -14.11
CA GLY A 70 -9.94 2.35 -13.11
C GLY A 70 -9.46 1.58 -11.88
N SER A 71 -10.29 1.58 -10.84
CA SER A 71 -10.05 0.79 -9.63
C SER A 71 -10.20 -0.70 -9.89
N VAL A 72 -9.63 -1.51 -8.99
CA VAL A 72 -9.58 -2.96 -9.17
C VAL A 72 -9.61 -3.71 -7.84
N THR A 73 -10.32 -4.83 -7.82
CA THR A 73 -10.31 -5.79 -6.73
C THR A 73 -9.54 -7.03 -7.15
N LEU A 74 -8.51 -7.38 -6.38
CA LEU A 74 -7.63 -8.51 -6.60
C LEU A 74 -8.07 -9.66 -5.70
N THR A 75 -8.58 -10.72 -6.31
CA THR A 75 -9.07 -11.92 -5.63
C THR A 75 -8.12 -13.11 -5.71
N GLN A 76 -6.98 -12.94 -6.39
CA GLN A 76 -5.96 -13.96 -6.63
C GLN A 76 -4.57 -13.31 -6.66
N SER A 77 -3.52 -14.12 -6.49
CA SER A 77 -2.13 -13.67 -6.62
C SER A 77 -1.87 -13.18 -8.03
N ILE A 78 -1.64 -11.89 -8.25
CA ILE A 78 -1.31 -11.35 -9.57
C ILE A 78 -0.37 -10.16 -9.46
N SER A 79 0.29 -9.84 -10.58
CA SER A 79 1.05 -8.61 -10.73
C SER A 79 0.30 -7.61 -11.62
N LEU A 80 0.20 -6.35 -11.21
CA LEU A 80 -0.19 -5.22 -12.06
C LEU A 80 1.08 -4.41 -12.37
N THR A 81 1.46 -4.33 -13.64
CA THR A 81 2.74 -3.75 -14.03
C THR A 81 2.59 -2.70 -15.12
N ALA A 82 3.21 -1.55 -14.89
CA ALA A 82 3.44 -0.51 -15.89
C ALA A 82 4.94 -0.31 -16.10
N ALA A 83 5.35 -0.16 -17.36
CA ALA A 83 6.74 0.13 -17.68
C ALA A 83 7.13 1.56 -17.24
N PRO A 84 8.40 1.83 -16.94
CA PRO A 84 8.86 3.20 -16.66
C PRO A 84 8.45 4.16 -17.79
N GLY A 85 7.87 5.31 -17.43
CA GLY A 85 7.38 6.31 -18.38
C GLY A 85 5.93 6.11 -18.83
N VAL A 86 5.31 4.98 -18.50
CA VAL A 86 3.88 4.73 -18.73
C VAL A 86 3.06 5.21 -17.53
N TYR A 87 2.08 6.08 -17.77
CA TYR A 87 1.14 6.52 -16.75
C TYR A 87 -0.02 5.52 -16.62
N ALA A 88 0.04 4.66 -15.61
CA ALA A 88 -1.04 3.74 -15.26
C ALA A 88 -1.89 4.34 -14.12
N GLY A 89 -2.87 5.14 -14.49
CA GLY A 89 -3.68 5.93 -13.57
C GLY A 89 -4.84 5.15 -12.93
N ILE A 90 -5.02 5.33 -11.63
CA ILE A 90 -6.22 4.94 -10.88
C ILE A 90 -6.73 6.16 -10.12
N THR A 91 -7.93 6.62 -10.45
CA THR A 91 -8.62 7.68 -9.71
C THR A 91 -9.65 7.06 -8.78
N VAL A 92 -9.61 7.43 -7.50
CA VAL A 92 -10.44 6.86 -6.44
C VAL A 92 -11.49 7.87 -5.98
N PHE A 93 -12.76 7.45 -5.91
CA PHE A 93 -13.92 8.30 -5.60
C PHE A 93 -14.46 8.03 -4.18
N PRO A 94 -15.35 8.88 -3.63
CA PRO A 94 -15.85 8.73 -2.27
C PRO A 94 -16.41 7.33 -1.97
N GLY A 95 -16.06 6.78 -0.81
CA GLY A 95 -16.51 5.46 -0.36
C GLY A 95 -15.92 4.28 -1.14
N THR A 96 -14.84 4.51 -1.89
CA THR A 96 -14.17 3.47 -2.69
C THR A 96 -12.67 3.43 -2.46
N ASN A 97 -12.04 2.37 -2.94
CA ASN A 97 -10.60 2.15 -2.86
C ASN A 97 -10.00 1.97 -4.26
N GLY A 98 -8.74 2.35 -4.45
CA GLY A 98 -8.05 2.21 -5.73
C GLY A 98 -7.74 0.75 -6.07
N VAL A 99 -6.95 0.09 -5.23
CA VAL A 99 -6.66 -1.35 -5.31
C VAL A 99 -7.14 -2.02 -4.03
N THR A 100 -8.07 -2.96 -4.14
CA THR A 100 -8.55 -3.76 -3.01
C THR A 100 -8.01 -5.18 -3.10
N ILE A 101 -7.42 -5.69 -2.02
CA ILE A 101 -6.94 -7.08 -1.92
C ILE A 101 -7.74 -7.75 -0.81
N ALA A 102 -8.68 -8.61 -1.21
CA ALA A 102 -9.73 -9.13 -0.33
C ALA A 102 -9.67 -10.67 -0.15
N THR A 103 -8.64 -11.33 -0.68
CA THR A 103 -8.47 -12.79 -0.55
C THR A 103 -7.29 -13.12 0.38
N PRO A 104 -7.48 -13.97 1.41
CA PRO A 104 -6.38 -14.40 2.27
C PRO A 104 -5.30 -15.18 1.51
N GLY A 105 -4.05 -15.03 1.93
CA GLY A 105 -2.92 -15.84 1.44
C GLY A 105 -2.44 -15.54 0.02
N VAL A 106 -2.94 -14.47 -0.62
CA VAL A 106 -2.50 -14.06 -1.96
C VAL A 106 -1.19 -13.29 -1.94
N SER A 107 -0.45 -13.38 -3.04
CA SER A 107 0.76 -12.61 -3.30
C SER A 107 0.54 -11.64 -4.46
N VAL A 108 0.50 -10.35 -4.15
CA VAL A 108 0.24 -9.28 -5.13
C VAL A 108 1.48 -8.43 -5.34
N VAL A 109 1.73 -8.02 -6.59
CA VAL A 109 2.75 -7.04 -6.95
C VAL A 109 2.08 -5.88 -7.68
N LEU A 110 2.32 -4.66 -7.20
CA LEU A 110 1.88 -3.42 -7.84
C LEU A 110 3.13 -2.65 -8.24
N ARG A 111 3.31 -2.41 -9.54
CA ARG A 111 4.50 -1.75 -10.07
C ARG A 111 4.16 -0.62 -11.04
N GLY A 112 4.69 0.57 -10.77
CA GLY A 112 4.59 1.71 -11.69
C GLY A 112 3.21 2.35 -11.74
N LEU A 113 2.34 2.08 -10.76
CA LEU A 113 0.98 2.62 -10.74
C LEU A 113 0.98 4.05 -10.19
N THR A 114 0.12 4.90 -10.75
CA THR A 114 -0.19 6.22 -10.19
C THR A 114 -1.63 6.22 -9.67
N ILE A 115 -1.78 6.32 -8.35
CA ILE A 115 -3.07 6.24 -7.67
C ILE A 115 -3.34 7.59 -7.01
N ASN A 116 -4.45 8.22 -7.36
CA ASN A 116 -4.82 9.52 -6.82
C ASN A 116 -6.27 9.54 -6.33
N SER A 117 -6.51 10.28 -5.26
CA SER A 117 -7.85 10.41 -4.71
C SER A 117 -8.62 11.59 -5.32
N GLN A 118 -9.93 11.42 -5.38
CA GLN A 118 -11.00 12.41 -5.46
C GLN A 118 -11.96 12.12 -4.31
N ASP A 119 -11.44 12.19 -3.07
CA ASP A 119 -12.14 11.88 -1.81
C ASP A 119 -12.38 10.37 -1.53
N GLY A 120 -11.61 9.49 -2.16
CA GLY A 120 -11.58 8.06 -1.85
C GLY A 120 -10.96 7.70 -0.50
N ASP A 121 -11.28 6.49 -0.03
CA ASP A 121 -10.95 6.02 1.32
C ASP A 121 -9.49 5.55 1.41
N ALA A 122 -9.06 4.71 0.46
CA ALA A 122 -7.67 4.27 0.38
C ALA A 122 -7.15 4.08 -1.05
N GLY A 123 -5.87 4.38 -1.26
CA GLY A 123 -5.17 4.09 -2.52
C GLY A 123 -4.99 2.59 -2.71
N ILE A 124 -4.42 1.93 -1.71
CA ILE A 124 -4.31 0.48 -1.63
C ILE A 124 -4.90 0.02 -0.30
N LEU A 125 -5.84 -0.92 -0.36
CA LEU A 125 -6.45 -1.53 0.80
C LEU A 125 -6.25 -3.06 0.76
N MET A 126 -5.64 -3.62 1.80
CA MET A 126 -5.61 -5.07 2.03
C MET A 126 -6.46 -5.39 3.26
N THR A 127 -7.64 -5.97 3.03
CA THR A 127 -8.60 -6.31 4.10
C THR A 127 -8.45 -7.74 4.60
N ALA A 128 -7.91 -8.62 3.78
CA ALA A 128 -7.76 -10.03 4.10
C ALA A 128 -6.29 -10.46 4.03
N GLY A 129 -5.85 -11.16 5.07
CA GLY A 129 -4.50 -11.65 5.23
C GLY A 129 -4.53 -12.98 5.97
N ALA A 130 -3.60 -13.86 5.61
CA ALA A 130 -3.36 -15.13 6.26
C ALA A 130 -1.86 -15.43 6.15
N ASN A 131 -1.40 -16.49 6.81
CA ASN A 131 -0.01 -16.94 6.69
C ASN A 131 0.39 -17.03 5.21
N GLY A 132 1.41 -16.26 4.83
CA GLY A 132 1.93 -16.21 3.46
C GLY A 132 1.38 -15.09 2.56
N ALA A 133 0.41 -14.29 3.01
CA ALA A 133 -0.05 -13.12 2.27
C ALA A 133 1.09 -12.12 2.06
N LYS A 134 1.26 -11.66 0.82
CA LYS A 134 2.35 -10.78 0.40
C LYS A 134 1.84 -9.63 -0.46
N LEU A 135 2.37 -8.44 -0.22
CA LEU A 135 2.14 -7.26 -1.05
C LEU A 135 3.48 -6.60 -1.37
N SER A 136 3.78 -6.47 -2.67
CA SER A 136 4.89 -5.65 -3.14
C SER A 136 4.38 -4.38 -3.79
N ILE A 137 4.89 -3.22 -3.37
CA ILE A 137 4.58 -1.90 -3.92
C ILE A 137 5.90 -1.31 -4.43
N GLU A 138 6.01 -1.14 -5.74
CA GLU A 138 7.27 -0.85 -6.40
C GLU A 138 7.12 0.32 -7.38
N ASN A 139 7.90 1.39 -7.20
CA ASN A 139 7.89 2.52 -8.15
C ASN A 139 6.49 3.14 -8.35
N CYS A 140 5.64 3.09 -7.32
CA CYS A 140 4.30 3.67 -7.39
C CYS A 140 4.30 5.13 -6.94
N VAL A 141 3.25 5.85 -7.32
CA VAL A 141 2.90 7.16 -6.78
C VAL A 141 1.50 7.06 -6.20
N ILE A 142 1.33 7.38 -4.92
CA ILE A 142 0.03 7.37 -4.24
C ILE A 142 -0.18 8.72 -3.59
N SER A 143 -1.26 9.42 -3.95
CA SER A 143 -1.43 10.80 -3.53
C SER A 143 -2.84 11.33 -3.36
N ASN A 144 -2.94 12.44 -2.62
CA ASN A 144 -4.13 13.27 -2.44
C ASN A 144 -5.25 12.62 -1.61
N PHE A 145 -4.98 11.57 -0.84
CA PHE A 145 -5.94 10.96 0.09
C PHE A 145 -6.04 11.78 1.38
N SER A 146 -6.24 13.09 1.29
CA SER A 146 -6.39 14.00 2.42
C SER A 146 -7.38 15.10 2.08
N ILE A 147 -8.56 15.05 2.69
CA ILE A 147 -9.52 16.15 2.63
C ILE A 147 -9.90 16.55 4.04
N ILE A 148 -9.67 17.83 4.34
CA ILE A 148 -9.92 18.47 5.65
C ILE A 148 -11.38 18.38 6.12
N THR A 149 -12.32 18.05 5.25
CA THR A 149 -13.76 17.95 5.57
C THR A 149 -14.23 16.53 5.83
N SER A 150 -13.38 15.51 5.66
CA SER A 150 -13.76 14.12 5.89
C SER A 150 -13.87 13.82 7.39
N SER A 151 -14.91 13.07 7.79
CA SER A 151 -15.04 12.51 9.13
C SER A 151 -14.30 11.19 9.33
N VAL A 152 -13.74 10.63 8.24
CA VAL A 152 -12.98 9.40 8.23
C VAL A 152 -11.54 9.66 7.77
N ASN A 153 -10.59 8.96 8.39
CA ASN A 153 -9.20 9.00 7.94
C ASN A 153 -9.11 8.40 6.54
N GLN A 154 -8.28 9.02 5.71
CA GLN A 154 -8.01 8.59 4.34
C GLN A 154 -6.56 8.10 4.23
N TYR A 155 -6.34 7.04 3.45
CA TYR A 155 -5.09 6.31 3.48
C TYR A 155 -4.42 6.26 2.11
N GLY A 156 -3.12 6.51 2.04
CA GLY A 156 -2.33 6.10 0.87
C GLY A 156 -2.35 4.57 0.77
N VAL A 157 -1.91 3.90 1.85
CA VAL A 157 -1.90 2.44 1.97
C VAL A 157 -2.43 2.01 3.33
N LEU A 158 -3.43 1.12 3.34
CA LEU A 158 -3.99 0.55 4.56
C LEU A 158 -3.93 -0.98 4.50
N ILE A 159 -3.27 -1.59 5.48
CA ILE A 159 -3.13 -3.04 5.63
C ILE A 159 -3.83 -3.45 6.93
N GLN A 160 -5.00 -4.06 6.81
CA GLN A 160 -5.86 -4.42 7.95
C GLN A 160 -5.75 -5.89 8.36
N ALA A 161 -4.75 -6.61 7.83
CA ALA A 161 -4.58 -8.03 8.10
C ALA A 161 -3.11 -8.42 8.15
N ALA A 162 -2.82 -9.59 8.74
CA ALA A 162 -1.48 -10.15 8.78
C ALA A 162 -0.96 -10.41 7.35
N ALA A 163 0.10 -9.70 6.97
CA ALA A 163 0.75 -9.80 5.67
C ALA A 163 2.22 -9.37 5.75
N THR A 164 3.03 -9.84 4.80
CA THR A 164 4.37 -9.31 4.55
C THR A 164 4.31 -8.30 3.42
N VAL A 165 4.66 -7.05 3.73
CA VAL A 165 4.61 -5.94 2.79
C VAL A 165 6.04 -5.53 2.44
N ARG A 166 6.32 -5.30 1.16
CA ARG A 166 7.54 -4.65 0.70
C ARG A 166 7.16 -3.41 -0.09
N MET A 167 7.65 -2.26 0.33
CA MET A 167 7.50 -1.00 -0.39
C MET A 167 8.88 -0.49 -0.76
N VAL A 168 9.11 -0.27 -2.06
CA VAL A 168 10.39 0.23 -2.56
C VAL A 168 10.21 1.33 -3.59
N ASN A 169 11.03 2.37 -3.48
CA ASN A 169 11.09 3.48 -4.44
C ASN A 169 9.71 4.08 -4.75
N THR A 170 8.86 4.22 -3.73
CA THR A 170 7.48 4.67 -3.89
C THR A 170 7.34 6.07 -3.31
N LEU A 171 6.55 6.91 -3.97
CA LEU A 171 6.18 8.25 -3.51
C LEU A 171 4.77 8.20 -2.92
N ILE A 172 4.65 8.50 -1.62
CA ILE A 172 3.39 8.59 -0.88
C ILE A 172 3.22 10.04 -0.42
N ARG A 173 2.35 10.81 -1.06
CA ARG A 173 2.25 12.24 -0.75
C ARG A 173 0.85 12.80 -0.61
N ASP A 174 0.71 13.82 0.23
CA ASP A 174 -0.54 14.59 0.38
C ASP A 174 -1.73 13.70 0.77
N ASN A 175 -1.48 12.69 1.62
CA ASN A 175 -2.51 11.80 2.18
C ASN A 175 -2.76 12.16 3.63
N ASP A 176 -3.86 11.71 4.22
CA ASP A 176 -4.08 11.91 5.64
C ASP A 176 -3.14 10.99 6.42
N ILE A 177 -3.17 9.70 6.08
CA ILE A 177 -2.20 8.72 6.55
C ILE A 177 -1.46 8.13 5.35
N GLY A 178 -0.13 8.20 5.36
CA GLY A 178 0.69 7.69 4.26
C GLY A 178 0.60 6.16 4.13
N ILE A 179 1.05 5.44 5.15
CA ILE A 179 0.86 4.00 5.28
C ILE A 179 0.51 3.61 6.71
N GLN A 180 -0.52 2.78 6.88
CA GLN A 180 -0.88 2.17 8.14
C GLN A 180 -0.89 0.65 8.05
N LEU A 181 -0.08 0.04 8.90
CA LEU A 181 0.01 -1.41 9.10
C LEU A 181 -0.78 -1.78 10.34
N GLN A 182 -1.59 -2.83 10.23
CA GLN A 182 -2.40 -3.33 11.34
C GLN A 182 -2.34 -4.86 11.45
N ALA A 183 -2.94 -5.38 12.51
CA ALA A 183 -3.32 -6.80 12.62
C ALA A 183 -2.17 -7.79 12.40
N GLY A 184 -0.96 -7.45 12.84
CA GLY A 184 0.23 -8.31 12.71
C GLY A 184 0.97 -8.16 11.37
N ALA A 185 0.64 -7.15 10.56
CA ALA A 185 1.38 -6.87 9.33
C ALA A 185 2.84 -6.51 9.62
N THR A 186 3.74 -7.01 8.78
CA THR A 186 5.17 -6.67 8.80
C THR A 186 5.54 -6.03 7.47
N ALA A 187 6.12 -4.83 7.50
CA ALA A 187 6.55 -4.13 6.30
C ALA A 187 8.04 -3.85 6.29
N ASP A 188 8.67 -4.05 5.13
CA ASP A 188 9.95 -3.46 4.75
C ASP A 188 9.69 -2.28 3.81
N ILE A 189 10.04 -1.07 4.25
CA ILE A 189 9.87 0.17 3.51
C ILE A 189 11.26 0.74 3.24
N SER A 190 11.63 0.82 1.96
CA SER A 190 12.95 1.28 1.56
C SER A 190 12.93 2.27 0.40
N LYS A 191 13.88 3.22 0.39
CA LYS A 191 14.10 4.17 -0.71
C LYS A 191 12.85 4.98 -1.10
N SER A 192 11.91 5.12 -0.17
CA SER A 192 10.61 5.71 -0.45
C SER A 192 10.55 7.14 0.09
N LYS A 193 9.52 7.88 -0.32
CA LYS A 193 9.34 9.27 0.08
C LYS A 193 7.90 9.48 0.54
N PHE A 194 7.75 9.96 1.76
CA PHE A 194 6.49 10.33 2.38
C PHE A 194 6.48 11.85 2.54
N PHE A 195 5.63 12.57 1.80
CA PHE A 195 5.58 14.04 1.82
C PHE A 195 4.17 14.56 2.08
N GLY A 196 3.98 15.61 2.87
CA GLY A 196 2.64 16.22 2.94
C GLY A 196 1.59 15.40 3.68
N ASN A 197 1.96 14.28 4.34
CA ASN A 197 0.94 13.42 4.95
C ASN A 197 0.42 14.03 6.27
N SER A 198 -0.85 14.45 6.30
CA SER A 198 -1.37 15.42 7.27
C SER A 198 -1.48 14.88 8.68
N THR A 199 -1.93 13.64 8.88
CA THR A 199 -2.02 13.04 10.21
C THR A 199 -0.78 12.21 10.50
N TYR A 200 -0.49 11.19 9.67
CA TYR A 200 0.66 10.32 9.90
C TYR A 200 1.44 9.99 8.63
N GLY A 201 2.77 9.87 8.73
CA GLY A 201 3.61 9.36 7.64
C GLY A 201 3.54 7.83 7.53
N ILE A 202 4.16 7.15 8.49
CA ILE A 202 4.26 5.68 8.57
C ILE A 202 3.77 5.23 9.94
N VAL A 203 2.81 4.29 9.98
CA VAL A 203 2.21 3.82 11.23
C VAL A 203 2.26 2.29 11.32
N ALA A 204 2.86 1.80 12.42
CA ALA A 204 2.65 0.43 12.90
C ALA A 204 1.63 0.49 14.05
N TYR A 205 0.37 0.18 13.73
CA TYR A 205 -0.76 0.27 14.65
C TYR A 205 -1.24 -1.13 15.04
N ASN A 206 -1.08 -1.53 16.30
CA ASN A 206 -1.54 -2.84 16.77
C ASN A 206 -2.60 -2.74 17.86
N TYR A 207 -3.65 -3.54 17.70
CA TYR A 207 -4.77 -3.67 18.63
C TYR A 207 -5.22 -5.14 18.78
N ILE A 208 -4.43 -6.09 18.26
CA ILE A 208 -4.77 -7.52 18.28
C ILE A 208 -3.79 -8.28 19.17
N ASN A 209 -4.33 -8.92 20.21
CA ASN A 209 -3.58 -9.76 21.14
C ASN A 209 -2.81 -10.88 20.44
N GLY A 210 -1.60 -11.16 20.92
CA GLY A 210 -0.73 -12.22 20.40
C GLY A 210 -0.10 -11.92 19.03
N THR A 211 -0.31 -10.73 18.46
CA THR A 211 0.26 -10.35 17.17
C THR A 211 1.37 -9.30 17.33
N THR A 212 2.28 -9.24 16.36
CA THR A 212 3.31 -8.20 16.27
C THR A 212 3.18 -7.48 14.93
N THR A 213 2.92 -6.18 14.97
CA THR A 213 2.88 -5.31 13.78
C THR A 213 4.20 -4.55 13.70
N THR A 214 4.90 -4.61 12.56
CA THR A 214 6.26 -4.07 12.44
C THR A 214 6.42 -3.24 11.17
N ALA A 215 7.02 -2.05 11.31
CA ALA A 215 7.51 -1.25 10.20
C ALA A 215 9.05 -1.16 10.25
N ALA A 216 9.73 -1.80 9.31
CA ALA A 216 11.16 -1.59 9.08
C ALA A 216 11.34 -0.52 8.00
N VAL A 217 12.01 0.58 8.33
CA VAL A 217 12.14 1.77 7.49
C VAL A 217 13.62 2.04 7.22
N SER A 218 14.01 2.04 5.95
CA SER A 218 15.40 2.25 5.53
C SER A 218 15.52 3.23 4.36
N ASP A 219 16.57 4.07 4.37
CA ASP A 219 16.89 4.94 3.23
C ASP A 219 15.69 5.78 2.74
N THR A 220 14.83 6.19 3.66
CA THR A 220 13.51 6.77 3.38
C THR A 220 13.41 8.19 3.94
N ILE A 221 12.68 9.05 3.24
CA ILE A 221 12.42 10.43 3.68
C ILE A 221 10.95 10.51 4.06
N VAL A 222 10.68 10.97 5.28
CA VAL A 222 9.33 11.24 5.81
C VAL A 222 9.30 12.70 6.21
N SER A 223 8.65 13.57 5.44
CA SER A 223 8.67 15.00 5.78
C SER A 223 7.41 15.78 5.45
N GLN A 224 7.32 16.98 6.04
CA GLN A 224 6.29 17.99 5.76
C GLN A 224 4.87 17.47 6.05
N GLY A 225 4.60 17.02 7.28
CA GLY A 225 3.27 16.55 7.68
C GLY A 225 2.74 17.27 8.92
N GLY A 226 1.50 16.99 9.31
CA GLY A 226 0.81 17.72 10.38
C GLY A 226 0.83 17.04 11.75
N GLY A 227 0.84 15.71 11.82
CA GLY A 227 0.87 14.94 13.08
C GLY A 227 2.23 14.27 13.33
N VAL A 228 2.26 12.94 13.28
CA VAL A 228 3.47 12.13 13.58
C VAL A 228 4.13 11.62 12.30
N GLY A 229 5.45 11.78 12.17
CA GLY A 229 6.20 11.26 11.04
C GLY A 229 6.21 9.73 10.99
N ILE A 230 6.79 9.09 12.01
CA ILE A 230 6.78 7.63 12.16
C ILE A 230 6.22 7.26 13.53
N PHE A 231 5.22 6.38 13.55
CA PHE A 231 4.47 6.05 14.77
C PHE A 231 4.37 4.55 14.98
N ALA A 232 4.87 4.05 16.13
CA ALA A 232 4.55 2.73 16.64
C ALA A 232 3.56 2.86 17.81
N ILE A 233 2.37 2.27 17.68
CA ILE A 233 1.33 2.39 18.70
C ILE A 233 0.65 1.06 19.00
N VAL A 234 0.45 0.81 20.29
CA VAL A 234 -0.53 -0.14 20.80
C VAL A 234 -1.62 0.60 21.56
N ASP A 235 -2.84 0.54 21.04
CA ASP A 235 -3.99 1.21 21.64
C ASP A 235 -4.54 0.36 22.80
N SER A 236 -5.32 -0.69 22.52
CA SER A 236 -6.15 -1.33 23.55
C SER A 236 -5.73 -2.75 23.98
N ALA A 237 -4.89 -3.46 23.23
CA ALA A 237 -4.60 -4.88 23.48
C ALA A 237 -3.35 -5.14 24.33
N SER A 238 -3.50 -5.92 25.42
CA SER A 238 -2.47 -6.14 26.44
C SER A 238 -1.27 -7.00 26.02
N SER A 239 -1.44 -7.86 25.02
CA SER A 239 -0.37 -8.70 24.47
C SER A 239 -0.01 -8.34 23.04
N ALA A 240 -0.56 -7.24 22.52
CA ALA A 240 -0.20 -6.73 21.20
C ALA A 240 1.16 -6.05 21.24
N ILE A 241 1.91 -6.20 20.15
CA ILE A 241 3.22 -5.57 19.97
C ILE A 241 3.22 -4.71 18.71
N ALA A 242 3.67 -3.46 18.82
CA ALA A 242 3.94 -2.58 17.68
C ALA A 242 5.42 -2.20 17.65
N ARG A 243 6.06 -2.28 16.48
CA ARG A 243 7.49 -1.98 16.32
C ARG A 243 7.75 -1.08 15.13
N ALA A 244 8.65 -0.10 15.30
CA ALA A 244 9.27 0.59 14.19
C ALA A 244 10.80 0.56 14.30
N GLU A 245 11.45 0.14 13.22
CA GLU A 245 12.90 -0.02 13.11
C GLU A 245 13.42 0.94 12.04
N ILE A 246 14.19 1.94 12.42
CA ILE A 246 14.49 3.08 11.53
C ILE A 246 16.00 3.18 11.30
N VAL A 247 16.42 3.15 10.04
CA VAL A 247 17.83 3.22 9.64
C VAL A 247 18.05 4.13 8.43
N ARG A 248 19.13 4.94 8.46
CA ARG A 248 19.53 5.80 7.32
C ARG A 248 18.36 6.62 6.74
N SER A 249 17.47 7.07 7.61
CA SER A 249 16.24 7.74 7.19
C SER A 249 16.20 9.17 7.74
N VAL A 250 15.42 10.02 7.08
CA VAL A 250 15.20 11.40 7.50
C VAL A 250 13.73 11.57 7.84
N VAL A 251 13.45 12.03 9.05
CA VAL A 251 12.12 12.46 9.47
C VAL A 251 12.16 13.96 9.74
N SER A 252 11.35 14.76 9.04
CA SER A 252 11.42 16.21 9.22
C SER A 252 10.12 16.97 9.08
N ASN A 253 9.99 18.10 9.78
CA ASN A 253 8.86 19.02 9.65
C ASN A 253 7.50 18.31 9.83
N TYR A 254 7.40 17.53 10.91
CA TYR A 254 6.14 17.01 11.45
C TYR A 254 5.86 17.70 12.79
N ASN A 255 4.64 17.61 13.34
CA ASN A 255 4.43 18.06 14.72
C ASN A 255 5.29 17.24 15.69
N GLU A 256 5.24 15.93 15.54
CA GLU A 256 6.07 14.97 16.26
C GLU A 256 6.89 14.18 15.24
N GLY A 257 8.21 14.11 15.40
CA GLY A 257 9.05 13.38 14.46
C GLY A 257 8.76 11.88 14.49
N ILE A 258 9.16 11.22 15.57
CA ILE A 258 8.96 9.80 15.80
C ILE A 258 8.31 9.61 17.16
N ARG A 259 7.21 8.85 17.21
CA ARG A 259 6.47 8.55 18.43
C ARG A 259 6.41 7.05 18.66
N THR A 260 6.53 6.66 19.92
CA THR A 260 6.11 5.34 20.41
C THR A 260 5.05 5.53 21.48
N GLU A 261 4.00 4.72 21.44
CA GLU A 261 2.92 4.79 22.42
C GLU A 261 2.35 3.43 22.76
N SER A 262 2.12 3.18 24.05
CA SER A 262 1.41 1.98 24.49
C SER A 262 0.48 2.30 25.64
N GLN A 263 -0.82 2.04 25.49
CA GLN A 263 -1.75 2.14 26.60
C GLN A 263 -1.86 0.83 27.39
N ASN A 264 -1.91 -0.34 26.71
CA ASN A 264 -2.04 -1.65 27.37
C ASN A 264 -0.99 -2.70 27.00
N GLY A 265 -0.39 -2.65 25.81
CA GLY A 265 0.55 -3.67 25.31
C GLY A 265 2.00 -3.21 25.28
N SER A 266 2.74 -3.53 24.22
CA SER A 266 4.13 -3.09 24.06
C SER A 266 4.37 -2.38 22.72
N ALA A 267 4.88 -1.16 22.77
CA ALA A 267 5.32 -0.43 21.58
C ALA A 267 6.82 -0.14 21.67
N SER A 268 7.54 -0.31 20.58
CA SER A 268 8.98 -0.04 20.57
C SER A 268 9.42 0.64 19.29
N VAL A 269 10.29 1.65 19.44
CA VAL A 269 11.00 2.30 18.34
C VAL A 269 12.50 2.10 18.52
N SER A 270 13.18 1.71 17.45
CA SER A 270 14.63 1.73 17.36
C SER A 270 15.09 2.66 16.24
N ILE A 271 16.12 3.46 16.49
CA ILE A 271 16.64 4.44 15.52
C ILE A 271 18.17 4.40 15.44
N ARG A 272 18.69 4.37 14.22
CA ARG A 272 20.14 4.34 13.91
C ARG A 272 20.46 5.11 12.64
N LYS A 273 21.62 5.80 12.61
CA LYS A 273 22.14 6.54 11.44
C LYS A 273 21.09 7.43 10.77
N SER A 274 20.16 7.98 11.56
CA SER A 274 18.99 8.70 11.04
C SER A 274 18.95 10.13 11.56
N MET A 275 18.20 10.99 10.88
CA MET A 275 18.02 12.39 11.25
C MET A 275 16.55 12.66 11.59
N VAL A 276 16.31 13.34 12.71
CA VAL A 276 14.99 13.89 13.06
C VAL A 276 15.13 15.40 13.29
N THR A 277 14.41 16.21 12.51
CA THR A 277 14.60 17.66 12.52
C THR A 277 13.35 18.48 12.20
N GLY A 278 13.28 19.71 12.70
CA GLY A 278 12.18 20.62 12.37
C GLY A 278 10.84 20.21 12.98
N SER A 279 10.83 19.30 13.97
CA SER A 279 9.59 18.93 14.64
C SER A 279 9.08 20.09 15.50
N SER A 280 7.81 20.48 15.32
CA SER A 280 7.24 21.66 15.99
C SER A 280 6.92 21.43 17.47
N ASN A 281 6.82 20.17 17.92
CA ASN A 281 6.63 19.80 19.32
C ASN A 281 7.84 19.04 19.86
N TYR A 282 8.07 17.80 19.41
CA TYR A 282 9.28 17.06 19.74
C TYR A 282 9.76 16.15 18.62
N GLY A 283 11.09 15.96 18.56
CA GLY A 283 11.74 15.04 17.63
C GLY A 283 11.37 13.58 17.95
N LEU A 284 11.61 13.16 19.20
CA LEU A 284 11.28 11.82 19.68
C LEU A 284 10.29 11.90 20.86
N GLY A 285 9.23 11.10 20.85
CA GLY A 285 8.23 11.05 21.93
C GLY A 285 7.89 9.63 22.38
N GLN A 286 7.95 9.36 23.69
CA GLN A 286 7.55 8.09 24.30
C GLN A 286 6.38 8.32 25.25
N PHE A 287 5.31 7.55 25.05
CA PHE A 287 4.08 7.67 25.81
C PHE A 287 3.61 6.32 26.35
N GLY A 288 3.29 6.29 27.65
CA GLY A 288 2.78 5.09 28.31
C GLY A 288 3.86 4.08 28.72
N ILE A 289 3.53 3.26 29.71
CA ILE A 289 4.50 2.41 30.42
C ILE A 289 5.05 1.26 29.57
N GLY A 290 4.28 0.80 28.59
CA GLY A 290 4.69 -0.28 27.67
C GLY A 290 5.43 0.22 26.43
N ALA A 291 5.66 1.52 26.32
CA ALA A 291 6.35 2.11 25.18
C ALA A 291 7.85 2.24 25.47
N THR A 292 8.71 1.99 24.48
CA THR A 292 10.17 2.06 24.62
C THR A 292 10.81 2.69 23.40
N MET A 293 11.82 3.54 23.61
CA MET A 293 12.66 4.09 22.53
C MET A 293 14.11 3.73 22.73
N THR A 294 14.76 3.28 21.65
CA THR A 294 16.17 2.91 21.65
C THR A 294 16.92 3.65 20.54
N SER A 295 18.04 4.29 20.89
CA SER A 295 18.97 4.93 19.96
C SER A 295 20.31 4.18 19.96
N TYR A 296 20.88 3.95 18.78
CA TYR A 296 22.23 3.36 18.62
C TYR A 296 23.36 4.42 18.66
N GLY A 297 23.10 5.60 19.21
CA GLY A 297 24.10 6.64 19.48
C GLY A 297 24.61 7.41 18.25
N ASN A 298 24.15 7.10 17.04
CA ASN A 298 24.62 7.67 15.78
C ASN A 298 23.50 8.40 15.01
N ASN A 299 22.58 9.02 15.73
CA ASN A 299 21.45 9.76 15.18
C ASN A 299 21.64 11.26 15.33
N THR A 300 21.07 12.04 14.41
CA THR A 300 21.07 13.51 14.48
C THR A 300 19.69 14.01 14.88
N LEU A 301 19.57 14.59 16.07
CA LEU A 301 18.35 15.27 16.54
C LEU A 301 18.65 16.77 16.63
N SER A 302 18.04 17.57 15.75
CA SER A 302 18.40 19.00 15.62
C SER A 302 17.20 19.84 15.19
N ASN A 303 17.17 21.11 15.58
CA ASN A 303 16.11 22.06 15.18
C ASN A 303 14.68 21.58 15.47
N ASN A 304 14.50 20.72 16.48
CA ASN A 304 13.19 20.37 17.02
C ASN A 304 12.89 21.31 18.19
N SER A 305 11.62 21.66 18.43
CA SER A 305 11.24 22.47 19.60
C SER A 305 11.73 21.82 20.90
N SER A 306 11.60 20.50 21.01
CA SER A 306 12.38 19.65 21.92
C SER A 306 12.91 18.43 21.16
N ASN A 307 14.11 17.95 21.49
CA ASN A 307 14.62 16.73 20.85
C ASN A 307 13.97 15.45 21.39
N LEU A 308 13.57 15.45 22.65
CA LEU A 308 13.10 14.25 23.34
C LEU A 308 12.00 14.61 24.35
N LEU A 309 10.95 13.79 24.36
CA LEU A 309 9.98 13.65 25.43
C LEU A 309 9.90 12.16 25.84
N GLY A 310 10.08 11.88 27.13
CA GLY A 310 10.16 10.52 27.66
C GLY A 310 11.60 10.02 27.80
N ILE A 311 11.79 8.70 27.76
CA ILE A 311 13.07 8.02 28.00
C ILE A 311 13.65 7.54 26.67
N LEU A 312 14.94 7.78 26.46
CA LEU A 312 15.68 7.25 25.32
C LEU A 312 16.80 6.33 25.83
N THR A 313 16.65 5.04 25.61
CA THR A 313 17.69 4.06 25.94
C THR A 313 18.77 4.07 24.87
N THR A 314 20.03 4.06 25.26
CA THR A 314 21.16 3.92 24.33
C THR A 314 21.59 2.46 24.25
N ALA A 315 21.65 1.91 23.03
CA ALA A 315 22.17 0.57 22.78
C ALA A 315 23.53 0.64 22.07
N SER A 316 24.50 -0.16 22.53
CA SER A 316 25.76 -0.31 21.81
C SER A 316 25.56 -1.10 20.53
N PRO A 317 26.16 -0.69 19.39
CA PRO A 317 26.27 -1.58 18.25
C PRO A 317 27.10 -2.81 18.64
N LEU A 318 26.59 -4.01 18.35
CA LEU A 318 27.34 -5.26 18.46
C LEU A 318 28.45 -5.32 17.39
#